data_AF-A0AA96LYM9-F1
#
_entry.id   AF-A0AA96LYM9-F1
#
_cell.length_a   1.000
_cell.length_b   1.000
_cell.length_c   1.000
_cell.angle_alpha   90.00
_cell.angle_beta   90.00
_cell.angle_gamma   90.00
#
_symmetry.space_group_name_H-M   'P 1'
#
loop_
_entity.id
_entity.type
_entity.pdbx_description
1 polymer ?
#
loop_
_entity_poly.entity_id
_entity_poly.type
_entity_poly.pdbx_seq_one_letter_code
_entity_poly.pdbx_strand_id
1 'polypeptide(L)'
;MRTPLYFTPYDISSFSPPGVDVVSHMVIARFHGGASLMTYVWFYQMVRNHGPWDYKQGRAEYANFGNFHYGAVGAAAGIPDGVLLRGAGTAQILAGTSDPVEFAKYQGASAYGDDPVDQLWIRAGIDYARRSGF
;
A
#
# COMPACT_ATOMS: atom_id res chain seq x y z
N MET A 1 15.52 -17.13 22.46
CA MET A 1 15.45 -15.92 21.61
C MET A 1 14.04 -15.37 21.72
N ARG A 2 13.87 -14.20 22.36
CA ARG A 2 12.59 -13.47 22.36
C ARG A 2 12.60 -12.55 21.16
N THR A 3 11.74 -12.78 20.18
CA THR A 3 11.38 -11.78 19.18
C THR A 3 10.89 -10.54 19.94
N PRO A 4 11.35 -9.32 19.60
CA PRO A 4 10.83 -8.12 20.23
C PRO A 4 9.36 -8.01 19.87
N LEU A 5 8.48 -8.05 20.87
CA LEU A 5 7.08 -7.69 20.72
C LEU A 5 7.03 -6.16 20.54
N TYR A 6 7.27 -5.70 19.33
CA TYR A 6 6.85 -4.36 18.94
C TYR A 6 5.33 -4.36 19.08
N PHE A 7 4.81 -3.58 20.03
CA PHE A 7 3.39 -3.26 20.11
C PHE A 7 3.02 -2.53 18.82
N THR A 8 2.66 -3.27 17.78
CA THR A 8 2.18 -2.70 16.53
C THR A 8 0.75 -2.23 16.81
N PRO A 9 0.42 -0.94 16.66
CA PRO A 9 -0.91 -0.42 16.97
C PRO A 9 -2.01 -0.98 16.06
N TYR A 10 -1.64 -1.75 15.04
CA TYR A 10 -2.54 -2.37 14.08
C TYR A 10 -2.64 -3.88 14.37
N ASP A 11 -3.84 -4.36 14.68
CA ASP A 11 -4.16 -5.78 14.63
C ASP A 11 -4.41 -6.17 13.16
N ILE A 12 -3.33 -6.41 12.42
CA ILE A 12 -3.38 -6.74 10.99
C ILE A 12 -4.26 -7.97 10.73
N SER A 13 -4.26 -8.94 11.64
CA SER A 13 -5.03 -10.17 11.50
C SER A 13 -6.55 -9.95 11.43
N SER A 14 -7.04 -8.83 11.97
CA SER A 14 -8.46 -8.48 11.96
C SER A 14 -8.98 -8.04 10.58
N PHE A 15 -8.10 -7.63 9.66
CA PHE A 15 -8.48 -7.14 8.33
C PHE A 15 -7.68 -7.75 7.17
N SER A 16 -6.66 -8.57 7.44
CA SER A 16 -5.89 -9.27 6.41
C SER A 16 -6.55 -10.56 5.92
N PRO A 17 -6.37 -10.94 4.64
CA PRO A 17 -6.68 -12.29 4.18
C PRO A 17 -5.90 -13.34 4.98
N PRO A 18 -6.49 -14.53 5.24
CA PRO A 18 -5.78 -15.61 5.94
C PRO A 18 -4.48 -16.00 5.23
N GLY A 19 -3.40 -16.11 6.01
CA GLY A 19 -2.10 -16.59 5.52
C GLY A 19 -1.20 -15.52 4.89
N VAL A 20 -1.63 -14.26 4.82
CA VAL A 20 -0.77 -13.16 4.35
C VAL A 20 0.08 -12.62 5.50
N ASP A 21 1.40 -12.62 5.32
CA ASP A 21 2.34 -12.00 6.24
C ASP A 21 2.94 -10.71 5.64
N VAL A 22 2.47 -9.57 6.14
CA VAL A 22 2.92 -8.25 5.68
C VAL A 22 4.41 -8.04 5.96
N VAL A 23 4.93 -8.57 7.07
CA VAL A 23 6.35 -8.40 7.45
C VAL A 23 7.24 -9.11 6.44
N SER A 24 6.91 -10.36 6.07
CA SER A 24 7.64 -11.08 5.03
C SER A 24 7.68 -10.30 3.71
N HIS A 25 6.57 -9.69 3.29
CA HIS A 25 6.53 -8.86 2.08
C HIS A 25 7.39 -7.59 2.21
N MET A 26 7.37 -6.91 3.38
CA MET A 26 8.25 -5.77 3.64
C MET A 26 9.73 -6.17 3.62
N VAL A 27 10.10 -7.33 4.16
CA VAL A 27 11.46 -7.86 4.11
C VAL A 27 11.92 -8.07 2.67
N ILE A 28 11.08 -8.70 1.83
CA ILE A 28 11.36 -8.87 0.40
C ILE A 28 11.55 -7.50 -0.28
N ALA A 29 10.65 -6.56 0.00
CA ALA A 29 10.69 -5.22 -0.58
C ALA A 29 11.95 -4.43 -0.20
N ARG A 30 12.44 -4.57 1.03
CA ARG A 30 13.65 -3.90 1.51
C ARG A 30 14.88 -4.18 0.65
N PHE A 31 14.96 -5.36 0.04
CA PHE A 31 16.07 -5.72 -0.86
C PHE A 31 16.08 -4.93 -2.18
N HIS A 32 14.99 -4.24 -2.54
CA HIS A 32 14.97 -3.32 -3.68
C HIS A 32 15.69 -1.99 -3.40
N GLY A 33 15.95 -1.67 -2.12
CA GLY A 33 17.01 -0.71 -1.74
C GLY A 33 16.79 0.75 -2.13
N GLY A 34 15.55 1.19 -2.38
CA GLY A 34 15.23 2.61 -2.58
C GLY A 34 14.56 2.96 -3.91
N ALA A 35 14.37 4.27 -4.11
CA ALA A 35 13.64 4.89 -5.23
C ALA A 35 14.35 4.78 -6.60
N SER A 36 14.55 3.56 -7.09
CA SER A 36 15.10 3.30 -8.42
C SER A 36 13.98 3.01 -9.44
N LEU A 37 14.27 3.20 -10.73
CA LEU A 37 13.37 2.79 -11.80
C LEU A 37 13.02 1.30 -11.71
N MET A 38 13.99 0.45 -11.36
CA MET A 38 13.77 -0.99 -11.18
C MET A 38 12.82 -1.28 -10.02
N THR A 39 12.94 -0.54 -8.92
CA THR A 39 12.03 -0.63 -7.76
C THR A 39 10.62 -0.24 -8.15
N TYR A 40 10.44 0.85 -8.91
CA TYR A 40 9.11 1.28 -9.36
C TYR A 40 8.46 0.29 -10.32
N VAL A 41 9.21 -0.25 -11.29
CA VAL A 41 8.69 -1.24 -12.24
C VAL A 41 8.28 -2.52 -11.51
N TRP A 42 9.15 -3.03 -10.62
CA TRP A 42 8.84 -4.20 -9.81
C TRP A 42 7.61 -3.97 -8.94
N PHE A 43 7.57 -2.87 -8.20
CA PHE A 43 6.48 -2.55 -7.29
C PHE A 43 5.15 -2.43 -8.04
N TYR A 44 5.14 -1.76 -9.19
CA TYR A 44 3.98 -1.69 -10.08
C TYR A 44 3.52 -3.08 -10.55
N GLN A 45 4.44 -3.96 -10.95
CA GLN A 45 4.09 -5.32 -11.37
C GLN A 45 3.42 -6.14 -10.25
N MET A 46 3.78 -5.87 -9.00
CA MET A 46 3.19 -6.55 -7.84
C MET A 46 1.76 -6.06 -7.54
N VAL A 47 1.51 -4.75 -7.63
CA VAL A 47 0.27 -4.11 -7.13
C VAL A 47 -0.77 -3.76 -8.21
N ARG A 48 -0.43 -3.87 -9.50
CA ARG A 48 -1.36 -3.61 -10.61
C ARG A 48 -2.56 -4.56 -10.59
N ASN A 49 -3.60 -4.23 -11.35
CA ASN A 49 -4.74 -5.12 -11.58
C ASN A 49 -4.27 -6.51 -12.07
N HIS A 50 -4.80 -7.58 -11.48
CA HIS A 50 -4.38 -8.97 -11.65
C HIS A 50 -2.92 -9.25 -11.25
N GLY A 51 -2.30 -8.35 -10.49
CA GLY A 51 -0.99 -8.52 -9.91
C GLY A 51 -1.02 -9.44 -8.68
N PRO A 52 0.13 -9.97 -8.25
CA PRO A 52 0.23 -10.81 -7.06
C PRO A 52 -0.37 -10.22 -5.76
N TRP A 53 -0.40 -8.89 -5.63
CA TRP A 53 -0.92 -8.18 -4.46
C TRP A 53 -2.22 -7.41 -4.76
N ASP A 54 -2.94 -7.80 -5.81
CA ASP A 54 -4.30 -7.31 -6.06
C ASP A 54 -5.31 -8.02 -5.15
N TYR A 55 -5.35 -7.59 -3.89
CA TYR A 55 -6.25 -8.17 -2.89
C TYR A 55 -7.72 -7.80 -3.10
N LYS A 56 -8.03 -6.76 -3.90
CA LYS A 56 -9.40 -6.32 -4.21
C LYS A 56 -10.08 -7.29 -5.19
N GLN A 57 -9.32 -8.03 -5.99
CA GLN A 57 -9.86 -8.87 -7.04
C GLN A 57 -10.78 -9.98 -6.51
N GLY A 58 -12.08 -9.85 -6.80
CA GLY A 58 -13.12 -10.79 -6.38
C GLY A 58 -13.41 -10.80 -4.87
N ARG A 59 -12.76 -9.92 -4.09
CA ARG A 59 -12.81 -9.89 -2.61
C ARG A 59 -12.77 -8.45 -2.11
N ALA A 60 -13.86 -7.71 -2.34
CA ALA A 60 -13.95 -6.29 -2.00
C ALA A 60 -13.73 -6.01 -0.50
N GLU A 61 -13.96 -6.99 0.38
CA GLU A 61 -13.72 -6.88 1.81
C GLU A 61 -12.24 -6.62 2.17
N TYR A 62 -11.30 -6.93 1.29
CA TYR A 62 -9.86 -6.70 1.51
C TYR A 62 -9.33 -5.41 0.89
N ALA A 63 -10.21 -4.50 0.45
CA ALA A 63 -9.81 -3.21 -0.10
C ALA A 63 -8.91 -2.42 0.85
N ASN A 64 -9.33 -2.30 2.11
CA ASN A 64 -8.59 -1.61 3.16
C ASN A 64 -7.22 -2.25 3.41
N PHE A 65 -7.18 -3.59 3.45
CA PHE A 65 -5.94 -4.33 3.58
C PHE A 65 -4.99 -4.09 2.40
N GLY A 66 -5.49 -4.11 1.16
CA GLY A 66 -4.67 -3.84 -0.02
C GLY A 66 -4.01 -2.47 0.04
N ASN A 67 -4.75 -1.44 0.46
CA ASN A 67 -4.23 -0.08 0.63
C ASN A 67 -3.18 0.01 1.75
N PHE A 68 -3.43 -0.64 2.88
CA PHE A 68 -2.46 -0.76 3.97
C PHE A 68 -1.18 -1.48 3.53
N HIS A 69 -1.33 -2.62 2.85
CA HIS A 69 -0.25 -3.45 2.35
C HIS A 69 0.61 -2.69 1.32
N TYR A 70 -0.03 -1.98 0.39
CA TYR A 70 0.63 -1.09 -0.58
C TYR A 70 1.50 -0.04 0.13
N GLY A 71 0.95 0.65 1.14
CA GLY A 71 1.70 1.64 1.91
C GLY A 71 2.89 1.04 2.65
N ALA A 72 2.68 -0.08 3.34
CA ALA A 72 3.72 -0.74 4.14
C ALA A 72 4.88 -1.27 3.28
N VAL A 73 4.55 -1.99 2.21
CA VAL A 73 5.56 -2.61 1.35
C VAL A 73 6.27 -1.59 0.47
N GLY A 74 5.55 -0.57 0.00
CA GLY A 74 6.15 0.53 -0.75
C GLY A 74 7.13 1.35 0.10
N ALA A 75 6.77 1.65 1.35
CA ALA A 75 7.67 2.30 2.29
C ALA A 75 8.91 1.43 2.56
N ALA A 76 8.72 0.13 2.79
CA ALA A 76 9.81 -0.81 3.00
C ALA A 76 10.75 -0.95 1.79
N ALA A 77 10.24 -0.78 0.56
CA ALA A 77 11.04 -0.71 -0.65
C ALA A 77 11.86 0.59 -0.78
N GLY A 78 11.63 1.57 0.11
CA GLY A 78 12.24 2.90 0.07
C GLY A 78 11.62 3.82 -0.98
N ILE A 79 10.36 3.59 -1.36
CA ILE A 79 9.61 4.52 -2.22
C ILE A 79 9.16 5.71 -1.37
N PRO A 80 9.35 6.97 -1.82
CA PRO A 80 8.94 8.13 -1.04
C PRO A 80 7.41 8.17 -0.83
N ASP A 81 6.96 8.54 0.37
CA ASP A 81 5.53 8.60 0.72
C ASP A 81 4.69 9.37 -0.31
N GLY A 82 5.18 10.52 -0.77
CA GLY A 82 4.47 11.34 -1.76
C GLY A 82 4.27 10.62 -3.10
N VAL A 83 5.16 9.68 -3.45
CA VAL A 83 5.00 8.82 -4.64
C VAL A 83 3.96 7.74 -4.35
N LEU A 84 3.96 7.12 -3.18
CA LEU A 84 2.97 6.11 -2.80
C LEU A 84 1.55 6.71 -2.80
N LEU A 85 1.38 7.85 -2.13
CA LEU A 85 0.09 8.52 -1.98
C LEU A 85 -0.49 9.01 -3.31
N ARG A 86 0.35 9.45 -4.26
CA ARG A 86 -0.09 9.84 -5.62
C ARG A 86 -0.27 8.64 -6.56
N GLY A 87 0.56 7.61 -6.37
CA GLY A 87 0.56 6.40 -7.21
C GLY A 87 -0.72 5.59 -7.04
N ALA A 88 -1.26 5.49 -5.82
CA ALA A 88 -2.51 4.78 -5.55
C ALA A 88 -3.69 5.41 -6.32
N GLY A 89 -3.83 6.74 -6.24
CA GLY A 89 -4.83 7.49 -7.00
C GLY A 89 -4.70 7.31 -8.51
N THR A 90 -3.48 7.34 -9.05
CA THR A 90 -3.22 7.15 -10.49
C THR A 90 -3.53 5.70 -10.94
N ALA A 91 -3.21 4.71 -10.11
CA ALA A 91 -3.45 3.30 -10.42
C ALA A 91 -4.95 2.98 -10.50
N GLN A 92 -5.77 3.59 -9.64
CA GLN A 92 -7.23 3.41 -9.68
C GLN A 92 -7.87 3.99 -10.95
N ILE A 93 -7.36 5.12 -11.44
CA ILE A 93 -7.79 5.71 -12.73
C ILE A 93 -7.44 4.77 -13.88
N LEU A 94 -6.19 4.30 -13.92
CA LEU A 94 -5.72 3.42 -15.00
C LEU A 94 -6.41 2.04 -14.98
N ALA A 95 -6.83 1.56 -13.80
CA ALA A 95 -7.59 0.32 -13.64
C ALA A 95 -9.08 0.47 -13.99
N GLY A 96 -9.58 1.69 -14.21
CA GLY A 96 -10.98 1.95 -14.53
C GLY A 96 -11.95 1.65 -13.39
N THR A 97 -11.45 1.59 -12.14
CA THR A 97 -12.23 1.21 -10.95
C THR A 97 -12.83 2.41 -10.20
N SER A 98 -12.68 3.63 -10.73
CA SER A 98 -13.17 4.89 -10.15
C SER A 98 -13.84 5.78 -11.21
N ASP A 99 -14.92 6.47 -10.83
CA ASP A 99 -15.66 7.41 -11.70
C ASP A 99 -14.84 8.72 -11.87
N PRO A 100 -14.54 9.16 -13.10
CA PRO A 100 -13.81 10.40 -13.37
C PRO A 100 -14.41 11.67 -12.72
N VAL A 101 -15.73 11.70 -12.47
CA VAL A 101 -16.46 12.83 -11.88
C VAL A 101 -16.37 12.84 -10.35
N GLU A 102 -16.32 11.67 -9.70
CA GLU A 102 -15.97 11.55 -8.27
C GLU A 102 -14.52 11.98 -8.02
N PHE A 103 -13.62 11.58 -8.93
CA PHE A 103 -12.20 11.91 -8.88
C PHE A 103 -11.90 13.41 -8.98
N ALA A 104 -12.68 14.16 -9.78
CA ALA A 104 -12.56 15.61 -9.89
C ALA A 104 -12.74 16.35 -8.55
N LYS A 105 -13.38 15.72 -7.56
CA LYS A 105 -13.56 16.25 -6.20
C LYS A 105 -12.29 16.16 -5.34
N TYR A 106 -11.34 15.30 -5.70
CA TYR A 106 -10.13 14.99 -4.92
C TYR A 106 -8.84 15.62 -5.50
N GLN A 107 -8.96 16.58 -6.43
CA GLN A 107 -7.82 17.33 -7.00
C GLN A 107 -7.24 18.43 -6.08
N GLY A 108 -7.72 18.53 -4.84
CA GLY A 108 -7.08 19.38 -3.82
C GLY A 108 -5.72 18.82 -3.40
N ALA A 109 -4.74 19.70 -3.15
CA ALA A 109 -3.35 19.34 -2.80
C ALA A 109 -3.20 18.37 -1.60
N SER A 110 -4.25 18.16 -0.81
CA SER A 110 -4.32 17.28 0.35
C SER A 110 -4.84 15.86 0.08
N ALA A 111 -5.56 15.62 -1.02
CA ALA A 111 -6.22 14.34 -1.29
C ALA A 111 -5.43 13.44 -2.27
N TYR A 112 -4.39 13.97 -2.91
CA TYR A 112 -3.50 13.25 -3.86
C TYR A 112 -4.23 12.47 -4.97
N GLY A 113 -5.49 12.81 -5.24
CA GLY A 113 -6.31 12.12 -6.24
C GLY A 113 -6.73 10.71 -5.82
N ASP A 114 -7.07 10.43 -4.57
CA ASP A 114 -7.55 9.11 -4.13
C ASP A 114 -8.66 9.26 -3.07
N ASP A 115 -9.40 8.19 -2.80
CA ASP A 115 -10.43 8.20 -1.76
C ASP A 115 -9.80 8.47 -0.36
N PRO A 116 -10.41 9.32 0.49
CA PRO A 116 -9.85 9.65 1.81
C PRO A 116 -9.64 8.44 2.74
N VAL A 117 -10.46 7.39 2.61
CA VAL A 117 -10.30 6.12 3.33
C VAL A 117 -9.10 5.35 2.80
N ASP A 118 -8.93 5.30 1.48
CA ASP A 118 -7.78 4.64 0.84
C ASP A 118 -6.47 5.34 1.25
N GLN A 119 -6.45 6.68 1.24
CA GLN A 119 -5.34 7.49 1.76
C GLN A 119 -5.02 7.22 3.23
N LEU A 120 -6.04 7.03 4.07
CA LEU A 120 -5.85 6.72 5.50
C LEU A 120 -5.13 5.37 5.67
N TRP A 121 -5.55 4.34 4.94
CA TRP A 121 -4.95 3.02 5.02
C TRP A 121 -3.53 2.99 4.45
N ILE A 122 -3.27 3.69 3.34
CA ILE A 122 -1.90 3.82 2.80
C ILE A 122 -0.99 4.48 3.82
N ARG A 123 -1.44 5.57 4.46
CA ARG A 123 -0.68 6.24 5.53
C ARG A 123 -0.45 5.34 6.74
N ALA A 124 -1.46 4.57 7.14
CA ALA A 124 -1.33 3.59 8.22
C ALA A 124 -0.28 2.51 7.89
N GLY A 125 -0.24 2.04 6.64
CA GLY A 125 0.78 1.11 6.16
C GLY A 125 2.19 1.71 6.21
N ILE A 126 2.36 2.95 5.73
CA ILE A 126 3.63 3.67 5.79
C ILE A 126 4.11 3.83 7.25
N ASP A 127 3.21 4.25 8.15
CA ASP A 127 3.49 4.37 9.58
C ASP A 127 3.88 3.01 10.19
N TYR A 128 3.18 1.94 9.83
CA TYR A 128 3.49 0.59 10.26
C TYR A 128 4.91 0.14 9.84
N ALA A 129 5.30 0.36 8.59
CA ALA A 129 6.63 0.02 8.10
C ALA A 129 7.74 0.72 8.91
N ARG A 130 7.59 2.03 9.13
CA ARG A 130 8.53 2.84 9.93
C ARG A 130 8.67 2.35 11.36
N ARG A 131 7.54 2.09 12.03
CA ARG A 131 7.52 1.56 13.40
C ARG A 131 8.13 0.16 13.49
N SER A 132 8.11 -0.58 12.39
CA SER A 132 8.70 -1.91 12.27
C SER A 132 10.19 -1.89 11.89
N GLY A 133 10.79 -0.71 11.73
CA GLY A 133 12.21 -0.53 11.45
C GLY A 133 12.60 -0.59 9.97
N PHE A 134 11.66 -0.31 9.07
CA PHE A 134 11.88 -0.18 7.63
C PHE A 134 12.03 1.28 7.20
#